data_AF-A0A6A3KF66-F1
#
_entry.id   AF-A0A6A3KF66-F1
#
_cell.length_a   1.000
_cell.length_b   1.000
_cell.length_c   1.000
_cell.angle_alpha   90.00
_cell.angle_beta   90.00
_cell.angle_gamma   90.00
#
_symmetry.space_group_name_H-M   'P 1'
#
loop_
_entity.id
_entity.type
_entity.pdbx_description
1 polymer ?
#
loop_
_entity_poly.entity_id
_entity_poly.type
_entity_poly.pdbx_seq_one_letter_code
_entity_poly.pdbx_strand_id
1 'polypeptide(L)'
;MVDIQGENMSVAAYFRLKYKMQLRYPNLPLVNVGSKRPGKEAWLPIEVCVVAAAQHCANMTDLDSAEIVRQTSYPPPIRQEKIMEQVYQAGFVNDPFLAAFGIKVDHNFERIQAHVIDAPTLLFKNVSERPTGGQWSLRGKKFVEGIPVRNWGVIVAANVSERDIHLFDVKLADSGDQCGLPFEDKNPMLIRQDQHRGAQVDELMKMCHQELERRGAGPPQFLLGILQSKNSPVYGVVKRISTRKLKDKNHMLLDELPLVSIAPTVIIGADVEHPRPGMGDRPSIAAVVASMDCYSAQYATRVAAQDASSYIQHLPSMLRELLLAYYENTQRKPEPTAME
;
A
#
# COMPACT_ATOMS: atom_id res chain seq x y z
N MET A 1 -9.71 46.88 -13.03
CA MET A 1 -10.21 47.76 -14.10
C MET A 1 -9.89 47.10 -15.42
N VAL A 2 -10.82 47.07 -16.37
CA VAL A 2 -10.70 46.39 -17.67
C VAL A 2 -11.00 47.42 -18.76
N ASP A 3 -10.16 47.46 -19.79
CA ASP A 3 -10.37 48.31 -20.98
C ASP A 3 -11.33 47.61 -21.94
N ILE A 4 -12.48 48.24 -22.17
CA ILE A 4 -13.50 47.76 -23.09
C ILE A 4 -13.81 48.89 -24.06
N GLN A 5 -13.37 48.73 -25.32
CA GLN A 5 -13.58 49.70 -26.40
C GLN A 5 -12.97 51.10 -26.12
N GLY A 6 -11.89 51.19 -25.36
CA GLY A 6 -11.19 52.44 -25.07
C GLY A 6 -11.63 53.13 -23.78
N GLU A 7 -12.60 52.56 -23.06
CA GLU A 7 -12.99 53.02 -21.73
C GLU A 7 -12.54 52.05 -20.65
N ASN A 8 -11.84 52.59 -19.64
CA ASN A 8 -11.35 51.80 -18.51
C ASN A 8 -12.42 51.76 -17.41
N MET A 9 -13.02 50.59 -17.17
CA MET A 9 -14.11 50.43 -16.21
C MET A 9 -13.94 49.21 -15.30
N SER A 10 -14.69 49.13 -14.20
CA SER A 10 -14.70 47.93 -13.36
C SER A 10 -15.59 46.84 -13.99
N VAL A 11 -15.31 45.57 -13.70
CA VAL A 11 -16.15 44.45 -14.15
C VAL A 11 -17.58 44.60 -13.64
N ALA A 12 -17.76 45.09 -12.40
CA ALA A 12 -19.08 45.40 -11.85
C ALA A 12 -19.81 46.47 -12.65
N ALA A 13 -19.12 47.54 -13.06
CA ALA A 13 -19.70 48.60 -13.89
C ALA A 13 -20.10 48.07 -15.28
N TYR A 14 -19.26 47.22 -15.89
CA TYR A 14 -19.55 46.58 -17.17
C TYR A 14 -20.81 45.71 -17.11
N PHE A 15 -20.93 44.84 -16.11
CA PHE A 15 -22.12 43.98 -15.94
C PHE A 15 -23.40 44.79 -15.68
N ARG A 16 -23.29 45.89 -14.92
CA ARG A 16 -24.41 46.82 -14.70
C ARG A 16 -24.84 47.54 -15.99
N LEU A 17 -23.89 48.02 -16.78
CA LEU A 17 -24.17 48.80 -17.99
C LEU A 17 -24.67 47.93 -19.15
N LYS A 18 -23.95 46.84 -19.44
CA LYS A 18 -24.20 45.97 -20.60
C LYS A 18 -25.27 44.91 -20.35
N TYR A 19 -25.19 44.21 -19.22
CA TYR A 19 -26.10 43.10 -18.91
C TYR A 19 -27.24 43.50 -17.97
N LYS A 20 -27.32 44.79 -17.56
CA LYS A 20 -28.30 45.31 -16.59
C LYS A 20 -28.36 44.50 -15.29
N MET A 21 -27.22 43.93 -14.91
CA MET A 21 -27.07 43.06 -13.74
C MET A 21 -26.25 43.78 -12.68
N GLN A 22 -26.84 44.00 -11.51
CA GLN A 22 -26.11 44.50 -10.35
C GLN A 22 -25.49 43.30 -9.61
N LEU A 23 -24.16 43.27 -9.55
CA LEU A 23 -23.48 42.18 -8.86
C LEU A 23 -23.79 42.23 -7.37
N ARG A 24 -24.08 41.07 -6.76
CA ARG A 24 -24.34 40.96 -5.31
C ARG A 24 -23.05 41.01 -4.52
N TYR A 25 -21.97 40.45 -5.09
CA TYR A 25 -20.68 40.35 -4.42
C TYR A 25 -19.55 40.97 -5.27
N PRO A 26 -19.56 42.31 -5.48
CA PRO A 26 -18.63 42.97 -6.39
C PRO A 26 -17.16 42.94 -5.91
N ASN A 27 -16.92 42.63 -4.64
CA ASN A 27 -15.59 42.59 -4.02
C ASN A 27 -14.95 41.19 -4.03
N LEU A 28 -15.66 40.16 -4.51
CA LEU A 28 -15.08 38.83 -4.64
C LEU A 28 -14.09 38.77 -5.81
N PRO A 29 -13.11 37.85 -5.77
CA PRO A 29 -12.22 37.61 -6.89
C PRO A 29 -12.98 37.28 -8.18
N LEU A 30 -12.36 37.62 -9.31
CA LEU A 30 -12.87 37.24 -10.63
C LEU A 30 -12.27 35.91 -11.07
N VAL A 31 -13.02 35.15 -11.86
CA VAL A 31 -12.56 33.93 -12.52
C VAL A 31 -11.93 34.30 -13.86
N ASN A 32 -10.66 33.96 -14.03
CA ASN A 32 -10.00 34.01 -15.33
C ASN A 32 -10.36 32.74 -16.12
N VAL A 33 -11.10 32.88 -17.23
CA VAL A 33 -11.49 31.74 -18.07
C VAL A 33 -10.52 31.51 -19.24
N GLY A 34 -9.36 32.18 -19.22
CA GLY A 34 -8.34 32.12 -20.25
C GLY A 34 -8.75 32.80 -21.55
N SER A 35 -7.86 32.72 -22.54
CA SER A 35 -8.09 33.16 -23.91
C SER A 35 -7.08 32.48 -24.83
N LYS A 36 -7.41 32.34 -26.12
CA LYS A 36 -6.45 31.83 -27.12
C LYS A 36 -5.28 32.80 -27.36
N ARG A 37 -5.35 34.04 -26.89
CA ARG A 37 -4.29 35.07 -27.03
C ARG A 37 -3.84 35.53 -25.64
N PRO A 38 -2.54 35.41 -25.30
CA PRO A 38 -2.00 35.94 -24.04
C PRO A 38 -2.28 37.45 -23.90
N GLY A 39 -2.70 37.89 -22.70
CA GLY A 39 -3.02 39.30 -22.42
C GLY A 39 -4.41 39.76 -22.89
N LYS A 40 -5.23 38.86 -23.44
CA LYS A 40 -6.66 39.09 -23.72
C LYS A 40 -7.54 38.11 -22.97
N GLU A 41 -7.20 37.82 -21.72
CA GLU A 41 -8.00 36.92 -20.89
C GLU A 41 -9.37 37.51 -20.58
N ALA A 42 -10.40 36.66 -20.56
CA ALA A 42 -11.72 37.05 -20.10
C ALA A 42 -11.84 36.82 -18.59
N TRP A 43 -12.36 37.83 -17.90
CA TRP A 43 -12.54 37.82 -16.45
C TRP A 43 -14.02 37.92 -16.12
N LEU A 44 -14.53 36.92 -15.40
CA LEU A 44 -15.96 36.80 -15.06
C LEU A 44 -16.16 36.85 -13.54
N PRO A 45 -17.22 37.52 -13.04
CA PRO A 45 -17.62 37.40 -11.64
C PRO A 45 -17.95 35.94 -11.28
N ILE A 46 -17.54 35.46 -10.11
CA ILE A 46 -17.85 34.09 -9.65
C ILE A 46 -19.36 33.82 -9.66
N GLU A 47 -20.17 34.82 -9.32
CA GLU A 47 -21.63 34.69 -9.23
C GLU A 47 -22.35 34.44 -10.56
N VAL A 48 -21.67 34.62 -11.71
CA VAL A 48 -22.22 34.29 -13.04
C VAL A 48 -21.64 33.02 -13.63
N CYS A 49 -20.74 32.35 -12.91
CA CYS A 49 -20.12 31.10 -13.33
C CYS A 49 -20.86 29.89 -12.73
N VAL A 50 -21.08 28.87 -13.55
CA VAL A 50 -21.61 27.57 -13.11
C VAL A 50 -20.58 26.50 -13.43
N VAL A 51 -20.32 25.60 -12.48
CA VAL A 51 -19.44 24.45 -12.72
C VAL A 51 -20.15 23.50 -13.67
N ALA A 52 -19.55 23.23 -14.83
CA ALA A 52 -20.12 22.29 -15.79
C ALA A 52 -20.29 20.90 -15.16
N ALA A 53 -21.39 20.23 -15.48
CA ALA A 53 -21.70 18.90 -14.95
C ALA A 53 -20.71 17.84 -15.44
N ALA A 54 -20.63 16.73 -14.71
CA ALA A 54 -19.84 15.54 -15.07
C ALA A 54 -18.33 15.77 -15.27
N GLN A 55 -17.75 16.78 -14.60
CA GLN A 55 -16.30 16.95 -14.56
C GLN A 55 -15.66 16.01 -13.55
N HIS A 56 -14.58 15.34 -13.94
CA HIS A 56 -13.81 14.46 -13.07
C HIS A 56 -13.12 15.25 -11.95
N CYS A 57 -13.30 14.83 -10.69
CA CYS A 57 -12.59 15.40 -9.55
C CYS A 57 -11.32 14.60 -9.26
N ALA A 58 -10.15 15.15 -9.58
CA ALA A 58 -8.87 14.46 -9.40
C ALA A 58 -8.34 14.49 -7.95
N ASN A 59 -8.78 15.46 -7.14
CA ASN A 59 -8.28 15.67 -5.79
C ASN A 59 -9.32 15.18 -4.78
N MET A 60 -8.99 14.12 -4.05
CA MET A 60 -9.85 13.56 -3.00
C MET A 60 -9.14 13.65 -1.65
N THR A 61 -9.88 14.02 -0.62
CA THR A 61 -9.38 13.95 0.77
C THR A 61 -9.52 12.52 1.32
N ASP A 62 -8.87 12.24 2.45
CA ASP A 62 -9.03 10.96 3.15
C ASP A 62 -10.49 10.73 3.61
N LEU A 63 -11.20 11.82 3.97
CA LEU A 63 -12.61 11.78 4.33
C LEU A 63 -13.49 11.44 3.12
N ASP A 64 -13.22 12.06 1.96
CA ASP A 64 -13.95 11.75 0.72
C ASP A 64 -13.73 10.29 0.31
N SER A 65 -12.50 9.79 0.46
CA SER A 65 -12.15 8.41 0.15
C SER A 65 -12.90 7.42 1.05
N ALA A 66 -12.96 7.69 2.35
CA ALA A 66 -13.71 6.85 3.30
C ALA A 66 -15.20 6.82 2.97
N GLU A 67 -15.78 7.97 2.60
CA GLU A 67 -17.18 8.07 2.23
C GLU A 67 -17.47 7.37 0.90
N ILE A 68 -16.59 7.50 -0.10
CA ILE A 68 -16.70 6.77 -1.37
C ILE A 68 -16.65 5.26 -1.13
N VAL A 69 -15.72 4.77 -0.30
CA VAL A 69 -15.67 3.35 0.06
C VAL A 69 -17.00 2.91 0.70
N ARG A 70 -17.53 3.70 1.64
CA ARG A 70 -18.81 3.41 2.30
C ARG A 70 -19.98 3.37 1.32
N GLN A 71 -20.01 4.29 0.35
CA GLN A 71 -21.08 4.40 -0.64
C GLN A 71 -20.95 3.39 -1.80
N THR A 72 -19.76 2.84 -2.04
CA THR A 72 -19.49 1.92 -3.17
C THR A 72 -19.34 0.46 -2.74
N SER A 73 -19.20 0.19 -1.45
CA SER A 73 -19.08 -1.18 -0.91
C SER A 73 -20.45 -1.83 -0.74
N TYR A 74 -20.74 -2.83 -1.57
CA TYR A 74 -21.98 -3.59 -1.53
C TYR A 74 -21.69 -5.09 -1.34
N PRO A 75 -22.47 -5.81 -0.51
CA PRO A 75 -22.47 -7.27 -0.49
C PRO A 75 -22.77 -7.85 -1.88
N PRO A 76 -22.23 -9.05 -2.22
CA PRO A 76 -22.35 -9.61 -3.57
C PRO A 76 -23.78 -9.68 -4.14
N PRO A 77 -24.83 -10.08 -3.38
CA PRO A 77 -26.19 -10.10 -3.93
C PRO A 77 -26.70 -8.72 -4.35
N ILE A 78 -26.47 -7.70 -3.52
CA ILE A 78 -26.87 -6.32 -3.82
C ILE A 78 -26.05 -5.78 -4.99
N ARG A 79 -24.75 -6.12 -5.05
CA ARG A 79 -23.91 -5.73 -6.19
C ARG A 79 -24.40 -6.34 -7.50
N GLN A 80 -24.84 -7.60 -7.46
CA GLN A 80 -25.42 -8.29 -8.62
C GLN A 80 -26.69 -7.59 -9.12
N GLU A 81 -27.61 -7.25 -8.21
CA GLU A 81 -28.84 -6.51 -8.54
C GLU A 81 -28.52 -5.14 -9.17
N LYS A 82 -27.61 -4.38 -8.57
CA LYS A 82 -27.20 -3.06 -9.09
C LYS A 82 -26.57 -3.14 -10.48
N ILE A 83 -25.75 -4.15 -10.75
CA ILE A 83 -25.18 -4.36 -12.08
C ILE A 83 -26.31 -4.60 -13.09
N MET A 84 -27.29 -5.44 -12.77
CA MET A 84 -28.42 -5.70 -13.67
C MET A 84 -29.29 -4.45 -13.91
N GLU A 85 -29.52 -3.66 -12.86
CA GLU A 85 -30.23 -2.38 -12.99
C GLU A 85 -29.49 -1.42 -13.94
N GLN A 86 -28.16 -1.31 -13.82
CA GLN A 86 -27.36 -0.47 -14.71
C GLN A 86 -27.37 -0.98 -16.16
N VAL A 87 -27.30 -2.29 -16.39
CA VAL A 87 -27.42 -2.89 -17.73
C VAL A 87 -28.78 -2.59 -18.35
N TYR A 88 -29.85 -2.66 -17.55
CA TYR A 88 -31.20 -2.30 -18.00
C TYR A 88 -31.30 -0.81 -18.35
N GLN A 89 -30.81 0.08 -17.48
CA GLN A 89 -30.82 1.53 -17.69
C GLN A 89 -29.97 1.95 -18.90
N ALA A 90 -28.87 1.24 -19.19
CA ALA A 90 -28.05 1.48 -20.36
C ALA A 90 -28.76 1.18 -21.68
N GLY A 91 -29.85 0.39 -21.66
CA GLY A 91 -30.73 0.22 -22.81
C GLY A 91 -30.14 -0.59 -23.98
N PHE A 92 -29.11 -1.41 -23.74
CA PHE A 92 -28.42 -2.18 -24.79
C PHE A 92 -29.34 -3.04 -25.67
N VAL A 93 -30.47 -3.50 -25.13
CA VAL A 93 -31.43 -4.32 -25.90
C VAL A 93 -32.16 -3.55 -26.99
N ASN A 94 -32.31 -2.24 -26.84
CA ASN A 94 -32.96 -1.37 -27.82
C ASN A 94 -31.95 -0.52 -28.60
N ASP A 95 -30.65 -0.84 -28.52
CA ASP A 95 -29.60 -0.09 -29.19
C ASP A 95 -29.62 -0.38 -30.72
N PRO A 96 -29.90 0.63 -31.57
CA PRO A 96 -29.99 0.44 -33.01
C PRO A 96 -28.65 0.11 -33.66
N PHE A 97 -27.53 0.53 -33.05
CA PHE A 97 -26.20 0.20 -33.53
C PHE A 97 -25.90 -1.28 -33.24
N LEU A 98 -26.13 -1.76 -32.01
CA LEU A 98 -25.93 -3.18 -31.70
C LEU A 98 -26.78 -4.09 -32.59
N ALA A 99 -28.04 -3.71 -32.80
CA ALA A 99 -28.93 -4.41 -33.72
C ALA A 99 -28.40 -4.44 -35.16
N ALA A 100 -27.84 -3.33 -35.67
CA ALA A 100 -27.26 -3.26 -37.01
C ALA A 100 -26.04 -4.20 -37.19
N PHE A 101 -25.29 -4.47 -36.12
CA PHE A 101 -24.19 -5.44 -36.12
C PHE A 101 -24.63 -6.87 -35.73
N GLY A 102 -25.93 -7.11 -35.52
CA GLY A 102 -26.46 -8.41 -35.12
C GLY A 102 -26.10 -8.83 -33.70
N ILE A 103 -25.66 -7.90 -32.85
CA ILE A 103 -25.27 -8.14 -31.46
C ILE A 103 -26.51 -8.09 -30.57
N LYS A 104 -26.64 -9.08 -29.68
CA LYS A 104 -27.69 -9.15 -28.65
C LYS A 104 -27.05 -9.34 -27.29
N VAL A 105 -27.56 -8.64 -26.29
CA VAL A 105 -27.07 -8.70 -24.91
C VAL A 105 -28.11 -9.39 -24.04
N ASP A 106 -27.70 -10.43 -23.30
CA ASP A 106 -28.57 -11.12 -22.33
C ASP A 106 -28.76 -10.27 -21.07
N HIS A 107 -29.90 -10.44 -20.41
CA HIS A 107 -30.28 -9.82 -19.15
C HIS A 107 -30.09 -10.76 -17.95
N ASN A 108 -29.27 -11.78 -18.08
CA ASN A 108 -28.91 -12.67 -16.99
C ASN A 108 -27.39 -12.79 -16.89
N PHE A 109 -26.90 -13.00 -15.68
CA PHE A 109 -25.52 -13.40 -15.49
C PHE A 109 -25.28 -14.79 -16.08
N GLU A 110 -24.17 -14.91 -16.80
CA GLU A 110 -23.66 -16.20 -17.26
C GLU A 110 -23.41 -17.12 -16.05
N ARG A 111 -23.86 -18.38 -16.15
CA ARG A 111 -23.72 -19.36 -15.07
C ARG A 111 -22.57 -20.29 -15.38
N ILE A 112 -21.49 -20.13 -14.63
CA ILE A 112 -20.31 -21.00 -14.72
C ILE A 112 -20.30 -22.02 -13.59
N GLN A 113 -19.88 -23.25 -13.89
CA GLN A 113 -19.52 -24.21 -12.85
C GLN A 113 -18.15 -23.83 -12.32
N ALA A 114 -18.04 -23.70 -11.00
CA ALA A 114 -16.79 -23.39 -10.31
C ALA A 114 -16.45 -24.50 -9.32
N HIS A 115 -15.15 -24.73 -9.12
CA HIS A 115 -14.65 -25.68 -8.14
C HIS A 115 -14.07 -24.93 -6.94
N VAL A 116 -14.48 -25.32 -5.74
CA VAL A 116 -13.87 -24.83 -4.50
C VAL A 116 -12.74 -25.80 -4.15
N ILE A 117 -11.51 -25.32 -4.20
CA ILE A 117 -10.33 -26.11 -3.83
C ILE A 117 -10.25 -26.22 -2.31
N ASP A 118 -9.93 -27.41 -1.82
CA ASP A 118 -9.73 -27.65 -0.40
C ASP A 118 -8.59 -26.80 0.16
N ALA A 119 -8.83 -26.17 1.32
CA ALA A 119 -7.79 -25.41 1.99
C ALA A 119 -6.66 -26.33 2.46
N PRO A 120 -5.39 -25.92 2.29
CA PRO A 120 -4.27 -26.72 2.75
C PRO A 120 -4.19 -26.72 4.28
N THR A 121 -3.63 -27.79 4.83
CA THR A 121 -3.37 -27.91 6.26
C THR A 121 -2.13 -27.10 6.64
N LEU A 122 -2.29 -26.16 7.59
CA LEU A 122 -1.21 -25.37 8.14
C LEU A 122 -0.53 -26.13 9.28
N LEU A 123 0.80 -26.23 9.24
CA LEU A 123 1.62 -26.79 10.31
C LEU A 123 2.21 -25.68 11.19
N PHE A 124 1.93 -25.78 12.49
CA PHE A 124 2.59 -25.03 13.55
C PHE A 124 3.44 -25.98 14.41
N LYS A 125 4.29 -25.44 15.27
CA LYS A 125 5.17 -26.27 16.13
C LYS A 125 4.41 -27.23 17.04
N ASN A 126 3.22 -26.84 17.48
CA ASN A 126 2.44 -27.59 18.48
C ASN A 126 1.12 -28.16 17.94
N VAL A 127 0.60 -27.68 16.80
CA VAL A 127 -0.70 -28.08 16.25
C VAL A 127 -0.69 -27.99 14.73
N SER A 128 -1.63 -28.68 14.08
CA SER A 128 -2.00 -28.46 12.69
C SER A 128 -3.44 -27.92 12.61
N GLU A 129 -3.73 -27.05 11.66
CA GLU A 129 -5.07 -26.48 11.46
C GLU A 129 -5.39 -26.37 9.97
N ARG A 130 -6.61 -26.77 9.58
CA ARG A 130 -7.13 -26.50 8.23
C ARG A 130 -7.94 -25.20 8.26
N PRO A 131 -7.58 -24.17 7.48
CA PRO A 131 -8.33 -22.92 7.43
C PRO A 131 -9.78 -23.11 7.00
N THR A 132 -10.67 -22.27 7.53
CA THR A 132 -12.08 -22.25 7.13
C THR A 132 -12.40 -20.88 6.54
N GLY A 133 -13.03 -20.84 5.36
CA GLY A 133 -13.33 -19.58 4.67
C GLY A 133 -12.10 -18.74 4.31
N GLY A 134 -10.93 -19.39 4.14
CA GLY A 134 -9.66 -18.72 3.89
C GLY A 134 -9.05 -18.01 5.10
N GLN A 135 -9.52 -18.32 6.32
CA GLN A 135 -9.07 -17.65 7.55
C GLN A 135 -8.59 -18.65 8.61
N TRP A 136 -7.64 -18.19 9.43
CA TRP A 136 -7.09 -18.92 10.59
C TRP A 136 -6.58 -17.93 11.65
N SER A 137 -6.22 -18.43 12.84
CA SER A 137 -5.74 -17.61 13.96
C SER A 137 -4.46 -18.18 14.58
N LEU A 138 -3.57 -17.31 15.08
CA LEU A 138 -2.39 -17.71 15.86
C LEU A 138 -2.69 -18.03 17.33
N ARG A 139 -3.94 -17.84 17.79
CA ARG A 139 -4.29 -18.09 19.20
C ARG A 139 -4.02 -19.56 19.58
N GLY A 140 -3.19 -19.75 20.60
CA GLY A 140 -2.79 -21.08 21.09
C GLY A 140 -1.80 -21.82 20.18
N LYS A 141 -1.21 -21.14 19.20
CA LYS A 141 -0.28 -21.74 18.22
C LYS A 141 1.11 -21.14 18.36
N LYS A 142 2.13 -21.98 18.17
CA LYS A 142 3.54 -21.59 18.23
C LYS A 142 4.19 -21.68 16.85
N PHE A 143 5.03 -20.70 16.52
CA PHE A 143 5.81 -20.71 15.29
C PHE A 143 6.67 -21.96 15.20
N VAL A 144 6.81 -22.49 13.98
CA VAL A 144 7.61 -23.69 13.69
C VAL A 144 9.04 -23.49 14.16
N GLU A 145 9.63 -22.35 13.79
CA GLU A 145 10.99 -21.96 14.16
C GLU A 145 10.97 -20.49 14.60
N GLY A 146 11.12 -20.27 15.90
CA GLY A 146 11.23 -18.94 16.49
C GLY A 146 12.65 -18.66 16.97
N ILE A 147 13.24 -17.56 16.52
CA ILE A 147 14.57 -17.12 16.96
C ILE A 147 14.43 -16.36 18.29
N PRO A 148 15.18 -16.74 19.35
CA PRO A 148 15.18 -16.00 20.60
C PRO A 148 15.67 -14.56 20.41
N VAL A 149 14.92 -13.60 20.94
CA VAL A 149 15.27 -12.18 20.95
C VAL A 149 16.01 -11.87 22.26
N ARG A 150 17.30 -11.58 22.14
CA ARG A 150 18.25 -11.36 23.23
C ARG A 150 18.81 -9.94 23.26
N ASN A 151 18.92 -9.29 22.11
CA ASN A 151 19.49 -7.95 22.01
C ASN A 151 18.61 -7.07 21.14
N TRP A 152 17.75 -6.26 21.77
CA TRP A 152 16.77 -5.43 21.08
C TRP A 152 16.56 -4.08 21.78
N GLY A 153 16.08 -3.10 21.01
CA GLY A 153 15.90 -1.73 21.48
C GLY A 153 14.56 -1.13 21.09
N VAL A 154 14.17 -0.11 21.84
CA VAL A 154 12.93 0.67 21.68
C VAL A 154 13.30 2.13 21.51
N ILE A 155 12.81 2.75 20.44
CA ILE A 155 13.05 4.13 20.07
C ILE A 155 11.74 4.88 20.14
N VAL A 156 11.67 5.91 20.98
CA VAL A 156 10.44 6.65 21.25
C VAL A 156 10.54 8.06 20.67
N ALA A 157 9.79 8.31 19.60
CA ALA A 157 9.57 9.61 18.98
C ALA A 157 8.07 9.97 19.06
N ALA A 158 7.53 9.85 20.27
CA ALA A 158 6.13 10.10 20.59
C ALA A 158 6.00 10.59 22.04
N ASN A 159 4.97 11.38 22.32
CA ASN A 159 4.65 11.81 23.67
C ASN A 159 3.93 10.69 24.46
N VAL A 160 4.71 9.74 25.00
CA VAL A 160 4.21 8.58 25.76
C VAL A 160 4.99 8.44 27.08
N SER A 161 4.29 8.02 28.13
CA SER A 161 4.89 7.81 29.46
C SER A 161 5.80 6.57 29.47
N GLU A 162 6.87 6.59 30.28
CA GLU A 162 7.74 5.41 30.45
C GLU A 162 6.98 4.20 31.00
N ARG A 163 5.96 4.44 31.84
CA ARG A 163 5.10 3.39 32.36
C ARG A 163 4.36 2.65 31.24
N ASP A 164 3.80 3.38 30.28
CA ASP A 164 3.06 2.78 29.17
C ASP A 164 3.99 2.02 28.22
N ILE A 165 5.20 2.55 28.00
CA ILE A 165 6.25 1.87 27.22
C ILE A 165 6.63 0.55 27.88
N HIS A 166 6.93 0.58 29.18
CA HIS A 166 7.29 -0.63 29.93
C HIS A 166 6.15 -1.66 29.92
N LEU A 167 4.90 -1.23 30.13
CA LEU A 167 3.73 -2.12 30.05
C LEU A 167 3.55 -2.72 28.65
N PHE A 168 3.87 -1.97 27.60
CA PHE A 168 3.85 -2.46 26.23
C PHE A 168 4.96 -3.49 25.99
N ASP A 169 6.20 -3.21 26.42
CA ASP A 169 7.35 -4.08 26.22
C ASP A 169 7.15 -5.45 26.91
N VAL A 170 6.63 -5.45 28.14
CA VAL A 170 6.28 -6.69 28.86
C VAL A 170 5.21 -7.47 28.09
N LYS A 171 4.13 -6.81 27.66
CA LYS A 171 3.06 -7.48 26.89
C LYS A 171 3.53 -8.00 25.54
N LEU A 172 4.43 -7.28 24.86
CA LEU A 172 5.04 -7.71 23.60
C LEU A 172 5.86 -8.97 23.82
N ALA A 173 6.72 -8.96 24.83
CA ALA A 173 7.57 -10.08 25.20
C ALA A 173 6.73 -11.32 25.58
N ASP A 174 5.69 -11.15 26.40
CA ASP A 174 4.78 -12.24 26.78
C ASP A 174 4.01 -12.80 25.57
N SER A 175 3.57 -11.92 24.65
CA SER A 175 2.90 -12.34 23.42
C SER A 175 3.85 -13.09 22.48
N GLY A 176 5.11 -12.67 22.40
CA GLY A 176 6.17 -13.38 21.68
C GLY A 176 6.38 -14.78 22.25
N ASP A 177 6.53 -14.89 23.58
CA ASP A 177 6.72 -16.18 24.27
C ASP A 177 5.55 -17.14 24.02
N GLN A 178 4.31 -16.64 24.05
CA GLN A 178 3.10 -17.42 23.74
C GLN A 178 3.09 -17.94 22.31
N CYS A 179 3.61 -17.16 21.36
CA CYS A 179 3.74 -17.53 19.94
C CYS A 179 5.01 -18.34 19.64
N GLY A 180 5.85 -18.63 20.63
CA GLY A 180 7.09 -19.38 20.43
C GLY A 180 8.26 -18.55 19.88
N LEU A 181 8.21 -17.22 20.00
CA LEU A 181 9.30 -16.28 19.73
C LEU A 181 9.82 -15.73 21.08
N PRO A 182 10.74 -16.44 21.76
CA PRO A 182 11.06 -16.10 23.14
C PRO A 182 11.84 -14.79 23.24
N PHE A 183 11.35 -13.84 24.05
CA PHE A 183 12.09 -12.63 24.42
C PHE A 183 12.89 -12.92 25.69
N GLU A 184 14.15 -13.33 25.51
CA GLU A 184 15.04 -13.67 26.62
C GLU A 184 15.48 -12.42 27.40
N ASP A 185 15.70 -11.28 26.71
CA ASP A 185 15.92 -9.99 27.37
C ASP A 185 14.61 -9.22 27.50
N LYS A 186 14.15 -9.05 28.75
CA LYS A 186 12.94 -8.29 29.09
C LYS A 186 13.22 -6.79 29.28
N ASN A 187 14.48 -6.35 29.19
CA ASN A 187 14.90 -4.96 29.40
C ASN A 187 15.54 -4.38 28.13
N PRO A 188 14.73 -4.01 27.12
CA PRO A 188 15.25 -3.44 25.88
C PRO A 188 16.08 -2.18 26.11
N MET A 189 16.95 -1.85 25.14
CA MET A 189 17.61 -0.54 25.12
C MET A 189 16.62 0.56 24.75
N LEU A 190 16.25 1.41 25.69
CA LEU A 190 15.31 2.50 25.50
C LEU A 190 16.02 3.81 25.14
N ILE A 191 15.71 4.38 23.98
CA ILE A 191 16.19 5.69 23.52
C ILE A 191 14.99 6.60 23.27
N ARG A 192 14.90 7.72 23.98
CA ARG A 192 13.77 8.67 23.87
C ARG A 192 14.18 9.98 23.23
N GLN A 193 13.37 10.48 22.30
CA GLN A 193 13.65 11.72 21.56
C GLN A 193 13.72 12.96 22.47
N ASP A 194 12.91 13.00 23.53
CA ASP A 194 12.87 14.10 24.51
C ASP A 194 14.17 14.23 25.33
N GLN A 195 14.86 13.11 25.56
CA GLN A 195 16.17 13.08 26.23
C GLN A 195 17.32 13.56 25.33
N HIS A 196 17.11 13.61 24.01
CA HIS A 196 18.13 13.93 23.02
C HIS A 196 17.84 15.23 22.25
N ARG A 197 17.33 16.27 22.93
CA ARG A 197 17.07 17.62 22.35
C ARG A 197 16.25 17.60 21.06
N GLY A 198 15.34 16.64 20.88
CA GLY A 198 14.56 16.53 19.65
C GLY A 198 15.35 16.00 18.46
N ALA A 199 16.43 15.23 18.69
CA ALA A 199 17.22 14.58 17.65
C ALA A 199 16.36 13.86 16.62
N GLN A 200 16.87 13.79 15.39
CA GLN A 200 16.20 13.09 14.30
C GLN A 200 16.24 11.58 14.54
N VAL A 201 15.23 10.86 14.03
CA VAL A 201 15.09 9.43 14.35
C VAL A 201 16.19 8.56 13.77
N ASP A 202 16.86 8.99 12.69
CA ASP A 202 18.05 8.30 12.18
C ASP A 202 19.20 8.35 13.19
N GLU A 203 19.39 9.46 13.88
CA GLU A 203 20.37 9.60 14.96
C GLU A 203 19.99 8.73 16.15
N LEU A 204 18.70 8.70 16.54
CA LEU A 204 18.19 7.82 17.60
C LEU A 204 18.42 6.34 17.27
N MET A 205 18.20 5.92 16.02
CA MET A 205 18.45 4.56 15.57
C MET A 205 19.94 4.20 15.63
N LYS A 206 20.83 5.09 15.18
CA LYS A 206 22.28 4.88 15.26
C LYS A 206 22.76 4.77 16.71
N MET A 207 22.27 5.65 17.59
CA MET A 207 22.60 5.60 19.02
C MET A 207 22.11 4.29 19.66
N CYS A 208 20.86 3.89 19.39
CA CYS A 208 20.32 2.63 19.89
C CYS A 208 21.14 1.43 19.40
N HIS A 209 21.51 1.41 18.11
CA HIS A 209 22.34 0.35 17.55
C HIS A 209 23.72 0.26 18.22
N GLN A 210 24.44 1.39 18.32
CA GLN A 210 25.75 1.44 18.97
C GLN A 210 25.68 0.98 20.43
N GLU A 211 24.64 1.39 21.15
CA GLU A 211 24.48 1.02 22.54
C GLU A 211 24.16 -0.47 22.71
N LEU A 212 23.35 -1.05 21.81
CA LEU A 212 23.12 -2.50 21.76
C LEU A 212 24.40 -3.28 21.42
N GLU A 213 25.27 -2.77 20.56
CA GLU A 213 26.59 -3.38 20.31
C GLU A 213 27.49 -3.34 21.55
N ARG A 214 27.46 -2.23 22.31
CA ARG A 214 28.24 -2.07 23.55
C ARG A 214 27.79 -3.00 24.67
N ARG A 215 26.51 -3.37 24.73
CA ARG A 215 25.98 -4.31 25.73
C ARG A 215 26.65 -5.68 25.67
N GLY A 216 27.26 -6.07 24.54
CA GLY A 216 27.94 -7.36 24.41
C GLY A 216 27.00 -8.57 24.43
N ALA A 217 25.69 -8.38 24.32
CA ALA A 217 24.67 -9.43 24.31
C ALA A 217 24.49 -10.11 22.93
N GLY A 218 25.51 -10.03 22.07
CA GLY A 218 25.46 -10.43 20.67
C GLY A 218 25.04 -9.29 19.73
N PRO A 219 24.87 -9.55 18.43
CA PRO A 219 24.48 -8.52 17.46
C PRO A 219 23.06 -8.00 17.74
N PRO A 220 22.76 -6.71 17.51
CA PRO A 220 21.41 -6.17 17.59
C PRO A 220 20.44 -6.92 16.65
N GLN A 221 19.34 -7.47 17.19
CA GLN A 221 18.40 -8.33 16.48
C GLN A 221 17.12 -7.60 16.05
N PHE A 222 16.66 -6.64 16.85
CA PHE A 222 15.36 -5.99 16.66
C PHE A 222 15.36 -4.56 17.20
N LEU A 223 14.78 -3.64 16.44
CA LEU A 223 14.56 -2.24 16.85
C LEU A 223 13.07 -1.90 16.66
N LEU A 224 12.42 -1.49 17.74
CA LEU A 224 11.02 -1.07 17.75
C LEU A 224 10.93 0.45 17.79
N GLY A 225 10.28 1.07 16.78
CA GLY A 225 10.01 2.51 16.77
C GLY A 225 8.58 2.84 17.19
N ILE A 226 8.42 3.66 18.25
CA ILE A 226 7.15 4.21 18.71
C ILE A 226 7.04 5.66 18.20
N LEU A 227 6.10 5.91 17.30
CA LEU A 227 5.94 7.18 16.59
C LEU A 227 4.60 7.87 16.94
N GLN A 228 4.59 9.21 16.96
CA GLN A 228 3.39 10.01 17.28
C GLN A 228 2.23 9.82 16.29
N SER A 229 2.51 9.59 15.00
CA SER A 229 1.46 9.47 13.98
C SER A 229 1.90 8.60 12.80
N LYS A 230 0.91 8.05 12.07
CA LYS A 230 1.09 7.19 10.90
C LYS A 230 1.85 7.87 9.75
N ASN A 231 1.66 9.19 9.59
CA ASN A 231 2.23 9.99 8.50
C ASN A 231 3.46 10.80 8.96
N SER A 232 4.13 10.38 10.03
CA SER A 232 5.33 11.07 10.47
C SER A 232 6.40 10.99 9.36
N PRO A 233 7.04 12.10 8.96
CA PRO A 233 8.19 12.10 8.03
C PRO A 233 9.29 11.12 8.45
N VAL A 234 9.32 10.81 9.74
CA VAL A 234 10.13 9.82 10.42
C VAL A 234 9.96 8.40 9.88
N TYR A 235 8.74 7.98 9.48
CA TYR A 235 8.50 6.60 9.03
C TYR A 235 9.32 6.24 7.79
N GLY A 236 9.43 7.18 6.85
CA GLY A 236 10.25 7.01 5.64
C GLY A 236 11.74 6.87 5.96
N VAL A 237 12.22 7.59 6.98
CA VAL A 237 13.61 7.52 7.47
C VAL A 237 13.87 6.19 8.18
N VAL A 238 12.96 5.76 9.05
CA VAL A 238 13.03 4.46 9.73
C VAL A 238 13.14 3.34 8.69
N LYS A 239 12.27 3.34 7.67
CA LYS A 239 12.29 2.32 6.61
C LYS A 239 13.55 2.32 5.76
N ARG A 240 14.14 3.50 5.50
CA ARG A 240 15.40 3.62 4.75
C ARG A 240 16.57 2.99 5.51
N ILE A 241 16.55 3.04 6.84
CA ILE A 241 17.64 2.58 7.71
C ILE A 241 17.43 1.12 8.16
N SER A 242 16.18 0.67 8.29
CA SER A 242 15.82 -0.69 8.75
C SER A 242 15.51 -1.66 7.60
N THR A 243 16.55 -2.12 6.89
CA THR A 243 16.38 -3.02 5.73
C THR A 243 16.64 -4.51 6.02
N ARG A 244 16.68 -4.93 7.28
CA ARG A 244 16.76 -6.36 7.65
C ARG A 244 15.77 -6.70 8.75
N LYS A 245 14.76 -7.52 8.44
CA LYS A 245 13.92 -8.20 9.44
C LYS A 245 14.54 -9.57 9.76
N LEU A 246 14.27 -10.09 10.95
CA LEU A 246 14.66 -11.43 11.39
C LEU A 246 14.13 -12.49 10.39
N LYS A 247 14.94 -13.50 10.09
CA LYS A 247 14.63 -14.58 9.15
C LYS A 247 13.83 -15.70 9.84
N ASP A 248 12.68 -15.36 10.41
CA ASP A 248 11.82 -16.32 11.13
C ASP A 248 10.86 -17.04 10.17
N LYS A 249 10.45 -18.27 10.53
CA LYS A 249 9.40 -19.03 9.82
C LYS A 249 8.17 -19.15 10.70
N ASN A 250 7.11 -18.43 10.32
CA ASN A 250 5.89 -18.35 11.12
C ASN A 250 5.07 -19.65 11.09
N HIS A 251 4.81 -20.19 9.90
CA HIS A 251 4.10 -21.46 9.69
C HIS A 251 4.61 -22.12 8.41
N MET A 252 4.39 -23.41 8.26
CA MET A 252 4.69 -24.15 7.03
C MET A 252 3.42 -24.84 6.55
N LEU A 253 3.35 -25.16 5.26
CA LEU A 253 2.29 -26.03 4.74
C LEU A 253 2.63 -27.48 5.12
N LEU A 254 1.69 -28.18 5.74
CA LEU A 254 1.81 -29.61 6.01
C LEU A 254 1.57 -30.42 4.74
N ASP A 255 0.61 -29.96 3.94
CA ASP A 255 0.28 -30.60 2.67
C ASP A 255 1.40 -30.31 1.66
N GLU A 256 1.83 -31.35 0.94
CA GLU A 256 2.81 -31.20 -0.13
C GLU A 256 2.27 -30.25 -1.19
N LEU A 257 2.96 -29.13 -1.40
CA LEU A 257 2.71 -28.31 -2.58
C LEU A 257 3.13 -29.12 -3.81
N PRO A 258 2.21 -29.39 -4.75
CA PRO A 258 2.56 -30.05 -6.00
C PRO A 258 3.70 -29.28 -6.68
N LEU A 259 4.66 -30.00 -7.28
CA LEU A 259 5.89 -29.48 -7.92
C LEU A 259 6.96 -28.95 -6.94
N VAL A 260 6.59 -28.17 -5.92
CA VAL A 260 7.56 -27.54 -4.99
C VAL A 260 8.20 -28.56 -4.04
N SER A 261 7.45 -29.58 -3.64
CA SER A 261 7.89 -30.64 -2.72
C SER A 261 8.71 -31.74 -3.40
N ILE A 262 8.63 -31.86 -4.73
CA ILE A 262 9.13 -33.01 -5.50
C ILE A 262 10.49 -32.71 -6.13
N ALA A 263 10.70 -31.47 -6.56
CA ALA A 263 11.95 -31.01 -7.16
C ALA A 263 12.38 -29.66 -6.56
N PRO A 264 13.68 -29.33 -6.57
CA PRO A 264 14.15 -27.99 -6.18
C PRO A 264 13.44 -26.93 -7.04
N THR A 265 12.49 -26.22 -6.44
CA THR A 265 11.61 -25.27 -7.17
C THR A 265 11.69 -23.90 -6.52
N VAL A 266 11.74 -22.85 -7.35
CA VAL A 266 11.70 -21.46 -6.89
C VAL A 266 10.39 -20.82 -7.33
N ILE A 267 9.64 -20.28 -6.37
CA ILE A 267 8.44 -19.48 -6.62
C ILE A 267 8.88 -18.03 -6.78
N ILE A 268 8.50 -17.39 -7.89
CA ILE A 268 8.85 -16.01 -8.19
C ILE A 268 7.57 -15.18 -8.28
N GLY A 269 7.53 -14.08 -7.54
CA GLY A 269 6.52 -13.04 -7.65
C GLY A 269 7.14 -11.76 -8.18
N ALA A 270 6.46 -11.04 -9.05
CA ALA A 270 6.96 -9.79 -9.61
C ALA A 270 5.83 -8.77 -9.73
N ASP A 271 6.12 -7.52 -9.41
CA ASP A 271 5.16 -6.42 -9.47
C ASP A 271 5.85 -5.11 -9.86
N VAL A 272 5.09 -4.18 -10.45
CA VAL A 272 5.55 -2.84 -10.80
C VAL A 272 4.56 -1.81 -10.28
N GLU A 273 5.02 -0.94 -9.38
CA GLU A 273 4.23 0.18 -8.88
C GLU A 273 4.51 1.44 -9.70
N HIS A 274 3.45 2.06 -10.22
CA HIS A 274 3.50 3.30 -10.97
C HIS A 274 3.23 4.52 -10.07
N PRO A 275 3.82 5.70 -10.37
CA PRO A 275 3.47 6.92 -9.66
C PRO A 275 2.01 7.28 -9.89
N ARG A 276 1.38 7.91 -8.87
CA ARG A 276 0.00 8.38 -8.99
C ARG A 276 -0.13 9.46 -10.06
N PRO A 277 -1.30 9.56 -10.73
CA PRO A 277 -1.57 10.66 -11.66
C PRO A 277 -1.27 12.03 -11.01
N GLY A 278 -0.53 12.88 -11.73
CA GLY A 278 -0.14 14.22 -11.25
C GLY A 278 1.17 14.28 -10.46
N MET A 279 1.87 13.16 -10.22
CA MET A 279 3.16 13.17 -9.53
C MET A 279 4.38 13.45 -10.42
N GLY A 280 4.18 13.84 -11.69
CA GLY A 280 5.26 14.19 -12.63
C GLY A 280 6.09 13.00 -13.09
N ASP A 281 7.37 13.23 -13.41
CA ASP A 281 8.33 12.27 -13.98
C ASP A 281 8.94 11.30 -12.94
N ARG A 282 8.16 10.88 -11.93
CA ARG A 282 8.65 9.89 -10.97
C ARG A 282 8.85 8.54 -11.65
N PRO A 283 9.94 7.81 -11.34
CA PRO A 283 10.14 6.48 -11.90
C PRO A 283 9.10 5.51 -11.36
N SER A 284 8.86 4.43 -12.11
CA SER A 284 8.15 3.27 -11.57
C SER A 284 9.11 2.39 -10.78
N ILE A 285 8.59 1.65 -9.80
CA ILE A 285 9.39 0.76 -8.97
C ILE A 285 9.00 -0.68 -9.26
N ALA A 286 9.95 -1.45 -9.81
CA ALA A 286 9.79 -2.88 -10.00
C ALA A 286 10.32 -3.64 -8.78
N ALA A 287 9.58 -4.65 -8.33
CA ALA A 287 9.99 -5.55 -7.26
C ALA A 287 9.85 -7.00 -7.73
N VAL A 288 10.90 -7.81 -7.50
CA VAL A 288 10.90 -9.24 -7.77
C VAL A 288 11.26 -9.97 -6.48
N VAL A 289 10.43 -10.93 -6.10
CA VAL A 289 10.64 -11.80 -4.94
C VAL A 289 10.82 -13.23 -5.37
N ALA A 290 11.67 -13.98 -4.67
CA ALA A 290 11.85 -15.41 -4.90
C ALA A 290 11.87 -16.18 -3.57
N SER A 291 11.28 -17.38 -3.55
CA SER A 291 11.39 -18.29 -2.42
C SER A 291 12.83 -18.77 -2.23
N MET A 292 13.24 -18.93 -0.97
CA MET A 292 14.62 -19.23 -0.57
C MET A 292 14.76 -20.59 0.11
N ASP A 293 13.65 -21.30 0.32
CA ASP A 293 13.60 -22.62 0.94
C ASP A 293 12.54 -23.52 0.29
N CYS A 294 12.64 -24.83 0.53
CA CYS A 294 11.71 -25.82 0.00
C CYS A 294 10.28 -25.70 0.55
N TYR A 295 10.10 -24.96 1.64
CA TYR A 295 8.79 -24.71 2.25
C TYR A 295 8.10 -23.47 1.67
N SER A 296 8.81 -22.68 0.85
CA SER A 296 8.36 -21.37 0.38
C SER A 296 7.91 -20.45 1.53
N ALA A 297 8.62 -20.52 2.65
CA ALA A 297 8.39 -19.74 3.87
C ALA A 297 9.34 -18.56 3.99
N GLN A 298 10.50 -18.60 3.31
CA GLN A 298 11.46 -17.50 3.28
C GLN A 298 11.56 -16.93 1.86
N TYR A 299 11.64 -15.60 1.76
CA TYR A 299 11.76 -14.90 0.48
C TYR A 299 12.90 -13.88 0.52
N ALA A 300 13.58 -13.72 -0.61
CA ALA A 300 14.45 -12.57 -0.86
C ALA A 300 13.83 -11.68 -1.93
N THR A 301 14.12 -10.38 -1.85
CA THR A 301 13.56 -9.36 -2.76
C THR A 301 14.69 -8.64 -3.48
N ARG A 302 14.43 -8.24 -4.73
CA ARG A 302 15.16 -7.20 -5.45
C ARG A 302 14.20 -6.10 -5.86
N VAL A 303 14.67 -4.86 -5.80
CA VAL A 303 13.87 -3.68 -6.16
C VAL A 303 14.72 -2.79 -7.06
N ALA A 304 14.12 -2.26 -8.12
CA ALA A 304 14.79 -1.34 -9.04
C ALA A 304 13.82 -0.22 -9.45
N ALA A 305 14.34 1.00 -9.53
CA ALA A 305 13.65 2.08 -10.22
C ALA A 305 13.83 1.91 -11.73
N GLN A 306 12.78 2.21 -12.49
CA GLN A 306 12.75 2.10 -13.95
C GLN A 306 11.84 3.17 -14.54
N ASP A 307 11.85 3.29 -15.87
CA ASP A 307 10.92 4.17 -16.57
C ASP A 307 9.46 3.78 -16.31
N ALA A 308 8.53 4.69 -16.60
CA ALA A 308 7.09 4.47 -16.49
C ALA A 308 6.59 3.41 -17.49
N SER A 309 6.87 2.14 -17.19
CA SER A 309 6.57 0.97 -18.01
C SER A 309 6.17 -0.21 -17.14
N SER A 310 5.17 -0.95 -17.58
CA SER A 310 4.74 -2.19 -16.93
C SER A 310 5.72 -3.35 -17.16
N TYR A 311 6.67 -3.20 -18.08
CA TYR A 311 7.72 -4.18 -18.30
C TYR A 311 8.87 -4.00 -17.31
N ILE A 312 9.33 -5.10 -16.68
CA ILE A 312 10.45 -5.07 -15.73
C ILE A 312 11.77 -5.05 -16.50
N GLN A 313 12.38 -3.87 -16.62
CA GLN A 313 13.59 -3.67 -17.43
C GLN A 313 14.80 -4.44 -16.91
N HIS A 314 14.94 -4.51 -15.57
CA HIS A 314 16.06 -5.16 -14.89
C HIS A 314 15.79 -6.63 -14.52
N LEU A 315 14.76 -7.25 -15.11
CA LEU A 315 14.35 -8.60 -14.74
C LEU A 315 15.50 -9.63 -14.82
N PRO A 316 16.33 -9.68 -15.89
CA PRO A 316 17.40 -10.66 -15.98
C PRO A 316 18.45 -10.55 -14.86
N SER A 317 18.84 -9.33 -14.47
CA SER A 317 19.82 -9.13 -13.41
C SER A 317 19.22 -9.46 -12.04
N MET A 318 17.98 -9.04 -11.78
CA MET A 318 17.26 -9.34 -10.54
C MET A 318 17.08 -10.85 -10.35
N LEU A 319 16.67 -11.56 -11.40
CA LEU A 319 16.55 -13.02 -11.39
C LEU A 319 17.89 -13.70 -11.14
N ARG A 320 18.95 -13.27 -11.83
CA ARG A 320 20.29 -13.83 -11.63
C ARG A 320 20.71 -13.73 -10.15
N GLU A 321 20.54 -12.57 -9.53
CA GLU A 321 20.89 -12.38 -8.12
C GLU A 321 20.03 -13.21 -7.17
N LEU A 322 18.74 -13.35 -7.45
CA LEU A 322 17.83 -14.18 -6.66
C LEU A 322 18.17 -15.68 -6.79
N LEU A 323 18.50 -16.14 -7.99
CA LEU A 323 18.89 -17.52 -8.24
C LEU A 323 20.24 -17.86 -7.59
N LEU A 324 21.20 -16.93 -7.61
CA LEU A 324 22.45 -17.08 -6.87
C LEU A 324 22.20 -17.16 -5.36
N ALA A 325 21.36 -16.28 -4.81
CA ALA A 325 21.00 -16.31 -3.39
C ALA A 325 20.28 -17.62 -3.00
N TYR A 326 19.40 -18.13 -3.87
CA TYR A 326 18.77 -19.43 -3.68
C TYR A 326 19.80 -20.57 -3.64
N TYR A 327 20.75 -20.58 -4.58
CA TYR A 327 21.81 -21.59 -4.62
C TYR A 327 22.71 -21.52 -3.37
N GLU A 328 23.07 -20.31 -2.92
CA GLU A 328 23.82 -20.12 -1.68
C GLU A 328 23.08 -20.68 -0.46
N ASN A 329 21.75 -20.49 -0.39
CA ASN A 329 20.95 -20.92 0.75
C ASN A 329 20.61 -22.43 0.74
N THR A 330 20.41 -23.03 -0.44
CA THR A 330 19.91 -24.41 -0.57
C THR A 330 20.96 -25.41 -1.05
N GLN A 331 22.07 -24.92 -1.62
CA GLN A 331 23.08 -25.72 -2.33
C GLN A 331 22.49 -26.56 -3.48
N ARG A 332 21.34 -26.13 -4.03
CA ARG A 332 20.64 -26.78 -5.14
C ARG A 332 20.31 -25.77 -6.23
N LYS A 333 20.31 -26.22 -7.49
CA LYS A 333 19.82 -25.42 -8.62
C LYS A 333 18.33 -25.68 -8.80
N PRO A 334 17.51 -24.68 -9.12
CA PRO A 334 16.11 -24.92 -9.43
C PRO A 334 15.99 -25.76 -10.69
N GLU A 335 15.11 -26.76 -10.67
CA GLU A 335 14.77 -27.53 -11.85
C GLU A 335 13.69 -26.79 -12.65
N PRO A 336 13.82 -26.71 -13.99
CA PRO A 336 12.82 -26.09 -14.83
C PRO A 336 11.54 -26.93 -14.79
N THR A 337 10.64 -26.58 -13.90
CA THR A 337 9.31 -27.17 -13.83
C THR A 337 8.35 -26.09 -14.32
N ALA A 338 7.98 -26.17 -15.60
CA ALA A 338 6.97 -25.26 -16.15
C ALA A 338 5.64 -25.55 -15.43
N MET A 339 5.02 -24.51 -14.87
CA MET A 339 3.59 -24.55 -14.63
C MET A 339 2.94 -24.36 -16.01
N GLU A 340 2.45 -25.46 -16.59
CA GLU A 340 1.52 -25.41 -17.74
C GLU A 340 0.13 -24.93 -17.30
#